data_AF-A0A1I5LM52-F1
#
_entry.id   AF-A0A1I5LM52-F1
#
_cell.length_a   1.000
_cell.length_b   1.000
_cell.length_c   1.000
_cell.angle_alpha   90.00
_cell.angle_beta   90.00
_cell.angle_gamma   90.00
#
_symmetry.space_group_name_H-M   'P 1'
#
loop_
_entity.id
_entity.type
_entity.pdbx_description
1 polymer ?
#
loop_
_entity_poly.entity_id
_entity_poly.type
_entity_poly.pdbx_seq_one_letter_code
_entity_poly.pdbx_strand_id
1 'polypeptide(L)'
;MRYSRDDIINALLEAGLEKDDTVFFSTSLGMVGLPPSNIKSQDALNELFLDAIREVLSEGNIIVPTYSYTFGKSTASNPAVFDVEKTKAEIGPFPEFVRKQKDAVRSLDPFMSVVCIGKNCKELIDEISNISYGENSFFEKFVTFPKSKCCSIGLGPNWTPFIHYADYLAKVPHRYDKLFWGYIQTENEKFFTPWIYSVRFVGEESYPYAHIAGREAEKAGIWKYAPLGRARVYAADTKEYFDFVMKKLQYNPFYLAKGPACNVIEKEKRRVKYKDIELNGFDEVFEMQTGEWLGNFLVPERWGVSRATLSENENSCINITPMIHSLSIEKELSIKELLAHSHKELKNFFFNRDWGFVKKQELPADRYKISIKSEFGKGVVKIARKGDRYYAYLEKLEDITHLVNGKSLKRTIYLKSNDDW
;
A
#
# COMPACT_ATOMS: atom_id res chain seq x y z
N MET A 1 -15.34 -34.61 4.82
CA MET A 1 -14.21 -35.41 5.29
C MET A 1 -13.57 -34.71 6.47
N ARG A 2 -13.25 -35.45 7.53
CA ARG A 2 -12.45 -34.96 8.67
C ARG A 2 -10.98 -35.23 8.34
N TYR A 3 -10.07 -34.31 8.65
CA TYR A 3 -8.63 -34.52 8.50
C TYR A 3 -7.94 -34.64 9.86
N SER A 4 -6.79 -35.29 9.87
CA SER A 4 -5.89 -35.47 11.01
C SER A 4 -4.64 -34.59 10.90
N ARG A 5 -3.78 -34.59 11.93
CA ARG A 5 -2.47 -33.93 11.87
C ARG A 5 -1.58 -34.56 10.81
N ASP A 6 -1.59 -35.89 10.71
CA ASP A 6 -0.80 -36.64 9.74
C ASP A 6 -1.25 -36.35 8.30
N ASP A 7 -2.55 -36.16 8.07
CA ASP A 7 -3.05 -35.74 6.76
C ASP A 7 -2.49 -34.36 6.36
N ILE A 8 -2.35 -33.42 7.32
CA ILE A 8 -1.75 -32.10 7.05
C ILE A 8 -0.28 -32.26 6.65
N ILE A 9 0.48 -33.04 7.42
CA ILE A 9 1.90 -33.31 7.16
C ILE A 9 2.09 -33.96 5.79
N ASN A 10 1.35 -35.03 5.52
CA ASN A 10 1.41 -35.75 4.26
C ASN A 10 1.04 -34.82 3.09
N ALA A 11 -0.01 -34.01 3.21
CA ALA A 11 -0.40 -33.08 2.15
C ALA A 11 0.67 -32.00 1.89
N LEU A 12 1.36 -31.51 2.93
CA LEU A 12 2.45 -30.55 2.76
C LEU A 12 3.66 -31.18 2.04
N LEU A 13 4.04 -32.40 2.43
CA LEU A 13 5.14 -33.16 1.81
C LEU A 13 4.81 -33.55 0.36
N GLU A 14 3.61 -34.06 0.10
CA GLU A 14 3.13 -34.45 -1.24
C GLU A 14 2.96 -33.25 -2.17
N ALA A 15 2.59 -32.08 -1.64
CA ALA A 15 2.62 -30.83 -2.40
C ALA A 15 4.04 -30.39 -2.77
N GLY A 16 5.07 -31.00 -2.17
CA GLY A 16 6.47 -30.80 -2.50
C GLY A 16 7.22 -29.86 -1.55
N LEU A 17 6.77 -29.70 -0.30
CA LEU A 17 7.56 -29.03 0.73
C LEU A 17 8.62 -29.98 1.32
N GLU A 18 9.77 -29.41 1.66
CA GLU A 18 10.95 -30.08 2.20
C GLU A 18 11.40 -29.39 3.49
N LYS A 19 12.18 -30.10 4.29
CA LYS A 19 12.55 -29.69 5.66
C LYS A 19 13.28 -28.37 5.79
N ASP A 20 14.02 -27.96 4.77
CA ASP A 20 14.84 -26.75 4.76
C ASP A 20 14.29 -25.66 3.83
N ASP A 21 13.03 -25.78 3.39
CA ASP A 21 12.38 -24.75 2.59
C ASP A 21 12.08 -23.48 3.41
N THR A 22 12.06 -22.36 2.70
CA THR A 22 11.59 -21.07 3.21
C THR A 22 10.22 -20.76 2.62
N VAL A 23 9.16 -20.92 3.40
CA VAL A 23 7.80 -21.00 2.84
C VAL A 23 6.93 -19.83 3.29
N PHE A 24 6.38 -19.09 2.32
CA PHE A 24 5.36 -18.08 2.55
C PHE A 24 3.97 -18.73 2.49
N PHE A 25 3.25 -18.72 3.62
CA PHE A 25 1.93 -19.32 3.74
C PHE A 25 0.79 -18.30 3.58
N SER A 26 -0.09 -18.56 2.61
CA SER A 26 -1.41 -17.93 2.49
C SER A 26 -2.48 -18.92 2.96
N THR A 27 -3.27 -18.56 3.97
CA THR A 27 -4.14 -19.53 4.65
C THR A 27 -5.59 -19.08 4.80
N SER A 28 -6.49 -20.05 4.66
CA SER A 28 -7.86 -19.99 5.16
C SER A 28 -8.22 -21.36 5.73
N LEU A 29 -7.77 -21.60 6.97
CA LEU A 29 -7.81 -22.93 7.58
C LEU A 29 -9.25 -23.47 7.75
N GLY A 30 -10.23 -22.58 7.94
CA GLY A 30 -11.64 -22.97 8.00
C GLY A 30 -12.18 -23.58 6.70
N MET A 31 -11.57 -23.27 5.55
CA MET A 31 -11.97 -23.81 4.25
C MET A 31 -11.46 -25.23 4.01
N VAL A 32 -10.52 -25.72 4.82
CA VAL A 32 -9.97 -27.08 4.71
C VAL A 32 -11.00 -28.14 5.08
N GLY A 33 -11.98 -27.81 5.93
CA GLY A 33 -13.04 -28.73 6.35
C GLY A 33 -13.02 -29.02 7.84
N LEU A 34 -13.41 -30.24 8.23
CA LEU A 34 -13.57 -30.58 9.64
C LEU A 34 -12.23 -31.02 10.27
N PRO A 35 -11.68 -30.31 11.27
CA PRO A 35 -10.49 -30.75 11.99
C PRO A 35 -10.79 -31.96 12.90
N PRO A 36 -9.81 -32.56 13.60
CA PRO A 36 -10.04 -33.57 14.62
C PRO A 36 -11.09 -33.15 15.66
N SER A 37 -11.85 -34.09 16.23
CA SER A 37 -13.01 -33.79 17.10
C SER A 37 -12.65 -33.10 18.41
N ASN A 38 -11.41 -33.20 18.85
CA ASN A 38 -10.85 -32.50 20.01
C ASN A 38 -10.52 -31.03 19.73
N ILE A 39 -10.45 -30.59 18.47
CA ILE A 39 -10.20 -29.20 18.11
C ILE A 39 -11.50 -28.41 18.18
N LYS A 40 -11.61 -27.55 19.20
CA LYS A 40 -12.85 -26.82 19.53
C LYS A 40 -12.74 -25.29 19.46
N SER A 41 -11.57 -24.75 19.13
CA SER A 41 -11.35 -23.30 19.05
C SER A 41 -10.48 -22.94 17.83
N GLN A 42 -10.53 -21.66 17.45
CA GLN A 42 -9.67 -21.12 16.39
C GLN A 42 -8.18 -21.25 16.75
N ASP A 43 -7.82 -21.02 18.01
CA ASP A 43 -6.43 -21.15 18.46
C ASP A 43 -5.96 -22.61 18.42
N ALA A 44 -6.79 -23.57 18.83
CA ALA A 44 -6.46 -24.99 18.72
C ALA A 44 -6.31 -25.43 17.26
N LEU A 45 -7.10 -24.84 16.34
CA LEU A 45 -6.95 -25.07 14.91
C LEU A 45 -5.64 -24.48 14.38
N ASN A 46 -5.29 -23.26 14.80
CA ASN A 46 -4.05 -22.62 14.39
C ASN A 46 -2.82 -23.38 14.92
N GLU A 47 -2.86 -23.84 16.18
CA GLU A 47 -1.81 -24.66 16.79
C GLU A 47 -1.62 -25.97 16.01
N LEU A 48 -2.71 -26.69 15.70
CA LEU A 48 -2.67 -27.93 14.91
C LEU A 48 -1.92 -27.74 13.58
N PHE A 49 -2.21 -26.66 12.85
CA PHE A 49 -1.54 -26.37 11.59
C PHE A 49 -0.10 -25.90 11.79
N LEU A 50 0.16 -25.03 12.76
CA LEU A 50 1.51 -24.55 13.03
C LEU A 50 2.44 -25.69 13.44
N ASP A 51 1.97 -26.62 14.27
CA ASP A 51 2.73 -27.80 14.70
C ASP A 51 3.04 -28.75 13.55
N ALA A 52 2.10 -28.96 12.64
CA ALA A 52 2.33 -29.76 11.43
C ALA A 52 3.35 -29.07 10.50
N ILE A 53 3.22 -27.74 10.31
CA ILE A 53 4.13 -26.96 9.48
C ILE A 53 5.56 -26.96 10.08
N ARG A 54 5.70 -26.81 11.41
CA ARG A 54 7.00 -26.86 12.09
C ARG A 54 7.68 -28.21 11.95
N GLU A 55 6.92 -29.31 11.96
CA GLU A 55 7.49 -30.64 11.71
C GLU A 55 8.01 -30.77 10.28
N VAL A 56 7.19 -30.35 9.30
CA VAL A 56 7.58 -30.40 7.89
C VAL A 56 8.78 -29.49 7.61
N LEU A 57 8.82 -28.28 8.17
CA LEU A 57 9.87 -27.27 7.97
C LEU A 57 10.88 -27.21 9.14
N SER A 58 11.27 -28.36 9.67
CA SER A 58 12.11 -28.47 10.87
C SER A 58 13.49 -27.78 10.78
N GLU A 59 14.00 -27.55 9.57
CA GLU A 59 15.26 -26.84 9.30
C GLU A 59 15.05 -25.55 8.49
N GLY A 60 13.79 -25.24 8.15
CA GLY A 60 13.40 -24.18 7.23
C GLY A 60 12.87 -22.93 7.92
N ASN A 61 12.09 -22.15 7.17
CA ASN A 61 11.50 -20.90 7.65
C ASN A 61 10.01 -20.86 7.32
N ILE A 62 9.19 -20.46 8.29
CA ILE A 62 7.75 -20.25 8.17
C ILE A 62 7.52 -18.76 8.07
N ILE A 63 6.97 -18.30 6.95
CA ILE A 63 6.63 -16.90 6.73
C ILE A 63 5.13 -16.76 6.58
N VAL A 64 4.54 -15.82 7.31
CA VAL A 64 3.13 -15.44 7.16
C VAL A 64 2.99 -13.93 6.98
N PRO A 65 2.04 -13.46 6.17
CA PRO A 65 1.78 -12.04 6.06
C PRO A 65 1.13 -11.49 7.34
N THR A 66 1.49 -10.29 7.76
CA THR A 66 0.91 -9.60 8.93
C THR A 66 0.54 -8.16 8.62
N TYR A 67 -0.01 -7.95 7.42
CA TYR A 67 -0.30 -6.63 6.86
C TYR A 67 -1.23 -5.83 7.77
N SER A 68 -0.97 -4.53 7.91
CA SER A 68 -1.74 -3.63 8.79
C SER A 68 -2.06 -2.27 8.17
N TYR A 69 -1.45 -1.93 7.03
CA TYR A 69 -1.67 -0.67 6.31
C TYR A 69 -1.59 0.58 7.20
N THR A 70 -0.74 0.53 8.22
CA THR A 70 -0.75 1.47 9.35
C THR A 70 -0.46 2.89 8.89
N PHE A 71 0.57 3.09 8.08
CA PHE A 71 0.94 4.41 7.58
C PHE A 71 -0.11 5.01 6.62
N GLY A 72 -0.93 4.17 5.98
CA GLY A 72 -2.07 4.63 5.18
C GLY A 72 -3.15 5.36 5.99
N LYS A 73 -3.16 5.18 7.32
CA LYS A 73 -4.09 5.80 8.27
C LYS A 73 -3.53 7.07 8.92
N SER A 74 -2.30 7.45 8.56
CA SER A 74 -1.56 8.57 9.15
C SER A 74 -2.06 9.92 8.63
N THR A 75 -2.15 10.91 9.51
CA THR A 75 -2.36 12.32 9.15
C THR A 75 -1.32 13.20 9.83
N ALA A 76 -1.18 14.44 9.39
CA ALA A 76 -0.21 15.38 9.97
C ALA A 76 -0.43 15.67 11.45
N SER A 77 -1.70 15.75 11.82
CA SER A 77 -2.17 16.05 13.17
C SER A 77 -2.29 14.79 14.04
N ASN A 78 -2.36 13.61 13.42
CA ASN A 78 -2.44 12.32 14.10
C ASN A 78 -1.61 11.26 13.35
N PRO A 79 -0.28 11.30 13.48
CA PRO A 79 0.59 10.36 12.79
C PRO A 79 0.38 8.93 13.32
N ALA A 80 0.19 7.99 12.40
CA ALA A 80 -0.02 6.59 12.77
C ALA A 80 1.25 5.97 13.36
N VAL A 81 1.09 5.03 14.29
CA VAL A 81 2.19 4.28 14.92
C VAL A 81 2.08 2.81 14.54
N PHE A 82 3.09 2.29 13.84
CA PHE A 82 3.30 0.86 13.64
C PHE A 82 4.19 0.33 14.76
N ASP A 83 3.55 -0.24 15.79
CA ASP A 83 4.21 -0.98 16.85
C ASP A 83 4.44 -2.42 16.38
N VAL A 84 5.71 -2.82 16.22
CA VAL A 84 6.14 -4.11 15.67
C VAL A 84 5.52 -5.27 16.48
N GLU A 85 5.48 -5.12 17.80
CA GLU A 85 4.99 -6.14 18.75
C GLU A 85 3.48 -6.10 18.97
N LYS A 86 2.85 -4.92 18.91
CA LYS A 86 1.45 -4.75 19.31
C LYS A 86 0.47 -4.57 18.16
N THR A 87 0.93 -4.10 17.00
CA THR A 87 0.04 -3.84 15.85
C THR A 87 -0.50 -5.15 15.31
N LYS A 88 -1.82 -5.33 15.32
CA LYS A 88 -2.45 -6.58 14.85
C LYS A 88 -2.36 -6.71 13.33
N ALA A 89 -2.31 -7.94 12.85
CA ALA A 89 -2.52 -8.25 11.43
C ALA A 89 -4.00 -8.08 11.03
N GLU A 90 -4.27 -7.62 9.81
CA GLU A 90 -5.63 -7.35 9.29
C GLU A 90 -6.12 -8.40 8.27
N ILE A 91 -5.45 -9.54 8.15
CA ILE A 91 -5.63 -10.47 7.01
C ILE A 91 -6.03 -11.90 7.37
N GLY A 92 -6.17 -12.25 8.65
CA GLY A 92 -6.67 -13.56 9.06
C GLY A 92 -6.24 -14.01 10.46
N PRO A 93 -6.90 -15.05 11.02
CA PRO A 93 -6.62 -15.52 12.37
C PRO A 93 -5.29 -16.28 12.49
N PHE A 94 -4.89 -17.04 11.46
CA PHE A 94 -3.66 -17.83 11.51
C PHE A 94 -2.41 -16.94 11.52
N PRO A 95 -2.25 -15.93 10.65
CA PRO A 95 -1.08 -15.06 10.74
C PRO A 95 -0.99 -14.25 12.04
N GLU A 96 -2.12 -13.79 12.60
CA GLU A 96 -2.11 -13.11 13.92
C GLU A 96 -1.77 -14.07 15.06
N PHE A 97 -2.12 -15.35 14.96
CA PHE A 97 -1.70 -16.37 15.90
C PHE A 97 -0.19 -16.66 15.82
N VAL A 98 0.35 -16.77 14.60
CA VAL A 98 1.79 -16.98 14.35
C VAL A 98 2.62 -15.77 14.81
N ARG A 99 2.11 -14.54 14.62
CA ARG A 99 2.76 -13.31 15.11
C ARG A 99 3.00 -13.30 16.62
N LYS A 100 2.18 -14.00 17.40
CA LYS A 100 2.27 -14.04 18.87
C LYS A 100 3.18 -15.15 19.40
N GLN A 101 3.78 -15.95 18.52
CA GLN A 101 4.69 -17.01 18.94
C GLN A 101 5.99 -16.42 19.45
N LYS A 102 6.61 -17.06 20.44
CA LYS A 102 7.80 -16.51 21.14
C LYS A 102 9.03 -16.37 20.25
N ASP A 103 9.11 -17.19 19.21
CA ASP A 103 10.18 -17.28 18.22
C ASP A 103 9.87 -16.53 16.92
N ALA A 104 8.71 -15.84 16.85
CA ALA A 104 8.33 -15.04 15.72
C ALA A 104 9.11 -13.72 15.68
N VAL A 105 9.68 -13.39 14.53
CA VAL A 105 10.29 -12.09 14.26
C VAL A 105 9.52 -11.40 13.15
N ARG A 106 9.25 -10.10 13.31
CA ARG A 106 8.42 -9.34 12.37
C ARG A 106 9.21 -8.23 11.68
N SER A 107 9.04 -8.11 10.37
CA SER A 107 9.64 -7.03 9.57
C SER A 107 9.08 -5.65 9.93
N LEU A 108 9.86 -4.60 9.67
CA LEU A 108 9.49 -3.21 9.97
C LEU A 108 8.50 -2.56 8.97
N ASP A 109 8.04 -3.27 7.93
CA ASP A 109 7.13 -2.70 6.93
C ASP A 109 5.73 -2.37 7.51
N PRO A 110 5.35 -1.08 7.61
CA PRO A 110 4.10 -0.66 8.23
C PRO A 110 2.86 -0.93 7.35
N PHE A 111 3.05 -1.34 6.09
CA PHE A 111 1.98 -1.78 5.19
C PHE A 111 1.94 -3.29 5.10
N MET A 112 3.06 -3.87 4.64
CA MET A 112 3.17 -5.25 4.17
C MET A 112 4.03 -6.12 5.08
N SER A 113 4.08 -5.81 6.38
CA SER A 113 4.88 -6.59 7.32
C SER A 113 4.59 -8.08 7.25
N VAL A 114 5.62 -8.87 7.44
CA VAL A 114 5.56 -10.33 7.55
C VAL A 114 6.13 -10.76 8.89
N VAL A 115 5.68 -11.91 9.35
CA VAL A 115 6.32 -12.65 10.44
C VAL A 115 7.08 -13.81 9.85
N CYS A 116 8.26 -14.06 10.38
CA CYS A 116 9.07 -15.22 10.07
C CYS A 116 9.45 -15.98 11.35
N ILE A 117 9.38 -17.30 11.31
CA ILE A 117 9.90 -18.23 12.31
C ILE A 117 10.91 -19.16 11.62
N GLY A 118 12.14 -19.24 12.13
CA GLY A 118 13.20 -20.04 11.53
C GLY A 118 14.58 -19.39 11.63
N LYS A 119 15.63 -20.12 11.22
CA LYS A 119 17.03 -19.70 11.43
C LYS A 119 17.45 -18.53 10.54
N ASN A 120 16.88 -18.40 9.34
CA ASN A 120 17.27 -17.39 8.36
C ASN A 120 16.35 -16.17 8.33
N CYS A 121 15.42 -16.05 9.28
CA CYS A 121 14.42 -14.98 9.26
C CYS A 121 15.02 -13.58 9.21
N LYS A 122 16.09 -13.33 9.96
CA LYS A 122 16.76 -12.02 9.99
C LYS A 122 17.26 -11.59 8.61
N GLU A 123 17.80 -12.51 7.82
CA GLU A 123 18.29 -12.20 6.46
C GLU A 123 17.19 -11.65 5.54
N LEU A 124 15.95 -12.11 5.75
CA LEU A 124 14.79 -11.69 4.95
C LEU A 124 14.12 -10.41 5.45
N ILE A 125 14.10 -10.18 6.76
CA ILE A 125 13.25 -9.14 7.38
C ILE A 125 14.02 -7.98 8.02
N ASP A 126 15.29 -8.17 8.35
CA ASP A 126 16.16 -7.10 8.84
C ASP A 126 16.69 -6.29 7.66
N GLU A 127 17.08 -5.05 7.95
CA GLU A 127 17.70 -4.12 6.98
C GLU A 127 16.90 -3.99 5.67
N ILE A 128 15.57 -4.04 5.74
CA ILE A 128 14.72 -3.74 4.57
C ILE A 128 14.65 -2.24 4.33
N SER A 129 14.60 -1.84 3.06
CA SER A 129 14.39 -0.45 2.67
C SER A 129 12.98 0.04 3.04
N ASN A 130 12.82 1.36 3.13
CA ASN A 130 11.53 2.02 3.36
C ASN A 130 10.62 2.04 2.12
N ILE A 131 10.55 0.91 1.41
CA ILE A 131 9.70 0.67 0.24
C ILE A 131 9.12 -0.73 0.35
N SER A 132 7.80 -0.88 0.27
CA SER A 132 7.18 -2.20 0.43
C SER A 132 7.47 -3.14 -0.75
N TYR A 133 7.56 -2.59 -1.96
CA TYR A 133 7.77 -3.34 -3.19
C TYR A 133 8.87 -2.65 -3.99
N GLY A 134 10.12 -3.04 -3.79
CA GLY A 134 11.23 -2.40 -4.49
C GLY A 134 12.57 -2.88 -4.00
N GLU A 135 13.60 -2.10 -4.31
CA GLU A 135 14.98 -2.45 -3.97
C GLU A 135 15.13 -2.65 -2.47
N ASN A 136 15.71 -3.80 -2.13
CA ASN A 136 15.95 -4.28 -0.79
C ASN A 136 14.68 -4.34 0.08
N SER A 137 13.50 -4.55 -0.53
CA SER A 137 12.27 -4.89 0.19
C SER A 137 12.20 -6.39 0.52
N PHE A 138 11.35 -6.77 1.47
CA PHE A 138 11.13 -8.19 1.81
C PHE A 138 10.79 -9.03 0.58
N PHE A 139 9.94 -8.52 -0.32
CA PHE A 139 9.52 -9.29 -1.49
C PHE A 139 10.63 -9.46 -2.52
N GLU A 140 11.53 -8.49 -2.68
CA GLU A 140 12.74 -8.67 -3.50
C GLU A 140 13.60 -9.79 -2.93
N LYS A 141 13.95 -9.69 -1.64
CA LYS A 141 14.76 -10.71 -0.95
C LYS A 141 14.12 -12.09 -1.07
N PHE A 142 12.81 -12.18 -0.80
CA PHE A 142 12.06 -13.44 -0.80
C PHE A 142 12.03 -14.13 -2.17
N VAL A 143 11.79 -13.40 -3.27
CA VAL A 143 11.69 -14.06 -4.60
C VAL A 143 13.01 -14.65 -5.08
N THR A 144 14.14 -14.13 -4.59
CA THR A 144 15.48 -14.65 -4.89
C THR A 144 16.04 -15.56 -3.80
N PHE A 145 15.32 -15.75 -2.69
CA PHE A 145 15.84 -16.48 -1.55
C PHE A 145 15.98 -17.98 -1.88
N PRO A 146 17.08 -18.64 -1.49
CA PRO A 146 17.27 -20.06 -1.73
C PRO A 146 16.13 -20.90 -1.15
N LYS A 147 15.63 -21.88 -1.92
CA LYS A 147 14.53 -22.77 -1.53
C LYS A 147 13.28 -22.03 -1.05
N SER A 148 13.03 -20.84 -1.60
CA SER A 148 11.80 -20.11 -1.31
C SER A 148 10.62 -20.74 -2.03
N LYS A 149 9.54 -20.98 -1.28
CA LYS A 149 8.28 -21.50 -1.83
C LYS A 149 7.08 -20.69 -1.38
N CYS A 150 6.08 -20.62 -2.23
CA CYS A 150 4.75 -20.13 -1.88
C CYS A 150 3.87 -21.33 -1.54
N CYS A 151 3.15 -21.29 -0.42
CA CYS A 151 2.20 -22.33 -0.05
C CYS A 151 0.81 -21.74 0.22
N SER A 152 -0.23 -22.33 -0.37
CA SER A 152 -1.62 -21.93 -0.19
C SER A 152 -2.43 -23.06 0.40
N ILE A 153 -3.07 -22.81 1.56
CA ILE A 153 -3.90 -23.75 2.28
C ILE A 153 -5.32 -23.19 2.37
N GLY A 154 -6.28 -23.84 1.69
CA GLY A 154 -7.69 -23.46 1.76
C GLY A 154 -8.09 -22.25 0.90
N LEU A 155 -7.19 -21.68 0.12
CA LEU A 155 -7.44 -20.51 -0.73
C LEU A 155 -7.30 -20.78 -2.25
N GLY A 156 -6.71 -21.93 -2.62
CA GLY A 156 -6.33 -22.24 -4.00
C GLY A 156 -5.11 -21.46 -4.49
N PRO A 157 -4.68 -21.63 -5.76
CA PRO A 157 -3.48 -21.00 -6.31
C PRO A 157 -3.67 -19.51 -6.67
N ASN A 158 -4.77 -18.90 -6.23
CA ASN A 158 -5.17 -17.55 -6.64
C ASN A 158 -4.45 -16.44 -5.86
N TRP A 159 -3.70 -16.79 -4.82
CA TRP A 159 -3.00 -15.84 -3.96
C TRP A 159 -1.52 -15.90 -4.24
N THR A 160 -0.97 -14.78 -4.70
CA THR A 160 0.43 -14.65 -5.11
C THR A 160 1.09 -13.64 -4.19
N PRO A 161 2.02 -14.05 -3.31
CA PRO A 161 2.54 -13.15 -2.27
C PRO A 161 3.28 -11.95 -2.85
N PHE A 162 4.00 -12.15 -3.95
CA PHE A 162 4.77 -11.12 -4.65
C PHE A 162 3.96 -10.37 -5.72
N ILE A 163 2.62 -10.52 -5.80
CA ILE A 163 1.80 -9.95 -6.89
C ILE A 163 2.11 -8.48 -7.15
N HIS A 164 2.17 -7.67 -6.10
CA HIS A 164 2.44 -6.23 -6.20
C HIS A 164 3.92 -5.89 -6.37
N TYR A 165 4.81 -6.80 -6.00
CA TYR A 165 6.23 -6.68 -6.34
C TYR A 165 6.47 -6.92 -7.83
N ALA A 166 5.80 -7.92 -8.42
CA ALA A 166 5.81 -8.14 -9.86
C ALA A 166 5.21 -6.95 -10.63
N ASP A 167 4.07 -6.42 -10.17
CA ASP A 167 3.46 -5.19 -10.73
C ASP A 167 4.44 -4.00 -10.69
N TYR A 168 5.12 -3.81 -9.55
CA TYR A 168 6.09 -2.74 -9.36
C TYR A 168 7.27 -2.85 -10.35
N LEU A 169 7.89 -4.03 -10.44
CA LEU A 169 9.02 -4.27 -11.35
C LEU A 169 8.62 -4.13 -12.82
N ALA A 170 7.42 -4.60 -13.18
CA ALA A 170 6.88 -4.45 -14.53
C ALA A 170 6.42 -3.02 -14.85
N LYS A 171 6.50 -2.08 -13.89
CA LYS A 171 6.05 -0.69 -14.01
C LYS A 171 4.64 -0.58 -14.59
N VAL A 172 3.72 -1.42 -14.08
CA VAL A 172 2.37 -1.52 -14.63
C VAL A 172 1.63 -0.17 -14.57
N PRO A 173 0.85 0.18 -15.60
CA PRO A 173 0.25 1.52 -15.70
C PRO A 173 -0.80 1.79 -14.61
N HIS A 174 -1.37 0.75 -14.01
CA HIS A 174 -2.44 0.85 -13.02
C HIS A 174 -1.96 1.00 -11.56
N ARG A 175 -0.64 1.06 -11.34
CA ARG A 175 -0.05 1.38 -10.03
C ARG A 175 0.91 2.57 -10.13
N TYR A 176 1.23 3.17 -8.99
CA TYR A 176 2.21 4.25 -8.87
C TYR A 176 2.71 4.35 -7.42
N ASP A 177 3.93 4.85 -7.24
CA ASP A 177 4.51 5.03 -5.92
C ASP A 177 3.92 6.23 -5.21
N LYS A 178 3.62 6.05 -3.93
CA LYS A 178 3.10 7.09 -3.06
C LYS A 178 3.89 7.09 -1.76
N LEU A 179 4.28 8.29 -1.33
CA LEU A 179 4.98 8.52 -0.08
C LEU A 179 4.00 8.70 1.08
N PHE A 180 4.26 7.97 2.15
CA PHE A 180 3.54 8.03 3.42
C PHE A 180 4.53 8.29 4.56
N TRP A 181 4.01 8.74 5.70
CA TRP A 181 4.80 9.05 6.88
C TRP A 181 4.11 8.53 8.13
N GLY A 182 4.90 8.10 9.11
CA GLY A 182 4.39 7.64 10.39
C GLY A 182 5.52 7.29 11.35
N TYR A 183 5.15 6.76 12.51
CA TYR A 183 6.10 6.26 13.49
C TYR A 183 6.23 4.75 13.41
N ILE A 184 7.46 4.24 13.42
CA ILE A 184 7.74 2.84 13.73
C ILE A 184 8.15 2.78 15.20
N GLN A 185 7.59 1.83 15.93
CA GLN A 185 7.89 1.54 17.34
C GLN A 185 8.42 0.11 17.44
N THR A 186 9.69 -0.01 17.83
CA THR A 186 10.32 -1.28 18.24
C THR A 186 10.36 -1.37 19.76
N GLU A 187 10.95 -2.43 20.32
CA GLU A 187 11.21 -2.50 21.77
C GLU A 187 12.12 -1.35 22.25
N ASN A 188 13.11 -0.98 21.44
CA ASN A 188 14.20 -0.08 21.84
C ASN A 188 13.93 1.38 21.48
N GLU A 189 13.16 1.65 20.42
CA GLU A 189 13.03 3.00 19.91
C GLU A 189 11.70 3.29 19.22
N LYS A 190 11.42 4.59 19.10
CA LYS A 190 10.32 5.14 18.33
C LYS A 190 10.86 6.22 17.41
N PHE A 191 10.71 6.04 16.09
CA PHE A 191 11.23 6.99 15.12
C PHE A 191 10.21 7.32 14.04
N PHE A 192 10.21 8.57 13.59
CA PHE A 192 9.35 9.07 12.52
C PHE A 192 10.07 8.88 11.19
N THR A 193 9.41 8.25 10.22
CA THR A 193 10.09 7.84 8.99
C THR A 193 9.13 7.87 7.78
N PRO A 194 9.63 8.16 6.56
CA PRO A 194 8.85 7.99 5.35
C PRO A 194 8.75 6.50 4.97
N TRP A 195 7.71 6.15 4.23
CA TRP A 195 7.58 4.84 3.61
C TRP A 195 6.92 4.95 2.22
N ILE A 196 7.49 4.29 1.23
CA ILE A 196 6.97 4.24 -0.12
C ILE A 196 6.11 2.99 -0.28
N TYR A 197 4.88 3.18 -0.71
CA TYR A 197 3.97 2.09 -1.03
C TYR A 197 3.42 2.29 -2.44
N SER A 198 3.63 1.30 -3.31
CA SER A 198 3.06 1.30 -4.66
C SER A 198 1.55 1.08 -4.54
N VAL A 199 0.76 2.12 -4.78
CA VAL A 199 -0.71 2.10 -4.69
C VAL A 199 -1.33 1.85 -6.06
N ARG A 200 -2.52 1.28 -6.09
CA ARG A 200 -3.36 1.24 -7.29
C ARG A 200 -3.99 2.61 -7.57
N PHE A 201 -4.26 2.92 -8.83
CA PHE A 201 -5.17 4.03 -9.15
C PHE A 201 -6.61 3.71 -8.67
N VAL A 202 -7.46 4.72 -8.53
CA VAL A 202 -8.83 4.52 -8.06
C VAL A 202 -9.73 4.10 -9.23
N GLY A 203 -9.72 2.81 -9.55
CA GLY A 203 -10.65 2.21 -10.52
C GLY A 203 -10.82 0.70 -10.31
N GLU A 204 -11.95 0.17 -10.77
CA GLU A 204 -12.30 -1.25 -10.66
C GLU A 204 -11.26 -2.15 -11.35
N GLU A 205 -10.71 -1.70 -12.47
CA GLU A 205 -9.77 -2.44 -13.31
C GLU A 205 -8.42 -2.69 -12.61
N SER A 206 -8.12 -1.88 -11.60
CA SER A 206 -6.88 -1.95 -10.83
C SER A 206 -6.93 -2.87 -9.62
N TYR A 207 -8.10 -3.46 -9.32
CA TYR A 207 -8.19 -4.38 -8.19
C TYR A 207 -7.28 -5.60 -8.42
N PRO A 208 -6.52 -6.03 -7.40
CA PRO A 208 -5.66 -7.20 -7.50
C PRO A 208 -6.47 -8.45 -7.90
N TYR A 209 -6.01 -9.18 -8.91
CA TYR A 209 -6.71 -10.36 -9.41
C TYR A 209 -5.73 -11.39 -9.99
N ALA A 210 -5.19 -12.27 -9.12
CA ALA A 210 -4.25 -13.32 -9.52
C ALA A 210 -4.91 -14.67 -9.87
N HIS A 211 -6.24 -14.73 -10.04
CA HIS A 211 -6.93 -15.98 -10.41
C HIS A 211 -6.49 -16.53 -11.78
N ILE A 212 -6.23 -15.65 -12.75
CA ILE A 212 -5.74 -16.06 -14.07
C ILE A 212 -4.33 -16.63 -13.92
N ALA A 213 -3.45 -15.89 -13.23
CA ALA A 213 -2.08 -16.32 -12.95
C ALA A 213 -2.02 -17.68 -12.24
N GLY A 214 -2.81 -17.86 -11.18
CA GLY A 214 -2.91 -19.11 -10.44
C GLY A 214 -3.33 -20.30 -11.31
N ARG A 215 -4.40 -20.13 -12.10
CA ARG A 215 -4.88 -21.20 -13.00
C ARG A 215 -3.89 -21.53 -14.11
N GLU A 216 -3.24 -20.53 -14.71
CA GLU A 216 -2.26 -20.80 -15.76
C GLU A 216 -0.99 -21.46 -15.22
N ALA A 217 -0.54 -21.05 -14.03
CA ALA A 217 0.59 -21.68 -13.36
C ALA A 217 0.29 -23.11 -12.90
N GLU A 218 -0.94 -23.40 -12.45
CA GLU A 218 -1.39 -24.77 -12.17
C GLU A 218 -1.37 -25.62 -13.45
N LYS A 219 -1.91 -25.12 -14.58
CA LYS A 219 -1.85 -25.82 -15.87
C LYS A 219 -0.42 -26.03 -16.37
N ALA A 220 0.49 -25.12 -16.06
CA ALA A 220 1.90 -25.22 -16.40
C ALA A 220 2.69 -26.18 -15.49
N GLY A 221 2.07 -26.73 -14.44
CA GLY A 221 2.73 -27.62 -13.48
C GLY A 221 3.59 -26.93 -12.43
N ILE A 222 3.57 -25.60 -12.37
CA ILE A 222 4.32 -24.79 -11.40
C ILE A 222 3.71 -24.97 -10.00
N TRP A 223 2.38 -24.89 -9.91
CA TRP A 223 1.66 -25.25 -8.69
C TRP A 223 1.52 -26.76 -8.60
N LYS A 224 2.27 -27.37 -7.68
CA LYS A 224 2.02 -28.73 -7.21
C LYS A 224 0.97 -28.71 -6.11
N TYR A 225 0.24 -29.80 -5.94
CA TYR A 225 -0.78 -29.87 -4.90
C TYR A 225 -1.06 -31.28 -4.40
N ALA A 226 -1.57 -31.35 -3.17
CA ALA A 226 -2.10 -32.55 -2.55
C ALA A 226 -3.48 -32.28 -1.91
N PRO A 227 -4.38 -33.28 -1.87
CA PRO A 227 -5.68 -33.14 -1.21
C PRO A 227 -5.53 -33.03 0.31
N LEU A 228 -6.35 -32.18 0.95
CA LEU A 228 -6.44 -32.10 2.41
C LEU A 228 -7.88 -31.74 2.81
N GLY A 229 -8.58 -32.70 3.43
CA GLY A 229 -9.98 -32.53 3.84
C GLY A 229 -10.91 -32.26 2.65
N ARG A 230 -11.41 -31.02 2.53
CA ARG A 230 -12.25 -30.52 1.42
C ARG A 230 -11.50 -29.56 0.49
N ALA A 231 -10.24 -29.26 0.79
CA ALA A 231 -9.40 -28.35 0.05
C ALA A 231 -8.20 -29.10 -0.56
N ARG A 232 -7.29 -28.32 -1.14
CA ARG A 232 -5.96 -28.76 -1.56
C ARG A 232 -4.93 -27.85 -0.89
N VAL A 233 -3.78 -28.43 -0.57
CA VAL A 233 -2.56 -27.70 -0.25
C VAL A 233 -1.81 -27.52 -1.56
N TYR A 234 -1.52 -26.27 -1.94
CA TYR A 234 -0.74 -25.95 -3.13
C TYR A 234 0.64 -25.45 -2.70
N ALA A 235 1.70 -25.89 -3.40
CA ALA A 235 3.04 -25.35 -3.23
C ALA A 235 3.69 -25.09 -4.60
N ALA A 236 4.49 -24.03 -4.67
CA ALA A 236 5.26 -23.67 -5.87
C ALA A 236 6.61 -23.10 -5.46
N ASP A 237 7.64 -23.36 -6.25
CA ASP A 237 8.90 -22.61 -6.17
C ASP A 237 8.62 -21.13 -6.48
N THR A 238 9.05 -20.25 -5.57
CA THR A 238 8.71 -18.82 -5.66
C THR A 238 9.35 -18.19 -6.90
N LYS A 239 10.62 -18.52 -7.19
CA LYS A 239 11.39 -17.95 -8.29
C LYS A 239 10.79 -18.39 -9.63
N GLU A 240 10.47 -19.68 -9.78
CA GLU A 240 9.81 -20.22 -10.96
C GLU A 240 8.46 -19.55 -11.21
N TYR A 241 7.62 -19.44 -10.19
CA TYR A 241 6.31 -18.81 -10.33
C TYR A 241 6.43 -17.31 -10.62
N PHE A 242 7.38 -16.62 -9.98
CA PHE A 242 7.67 -15.22 -10.23
C PHE A 242 8.12 -14.98 -11.68
N ASP A 243 9.08 -15.76 -12.18
CA ASP A 243 9.57 -15.65 -13.56
C ASP A 243 8.46 -15.92 -14.59
N PHE A 244 7.58 -16.88 -14.31
CA PHE A 244 6.39 -17.14 -15.13
C PHE A 244 5.46 -15.92 -15.19
N VAL A 245 5.16 -15.32 -14.03
CA VAL A 245 4.31 -14.12 -13.93
C VAL A 245 4.94 -12.93 -14.64
N MET A 246 6.25 -12.71 -14.46
CA MET A 246 6.97 -11.61 -15.12
C MET A 246 6.93 -11.74 -16.65
N LYS A 247 7.10 -12.96 -17.19
CA LYS A 247 6.92 -13.21 -18.64
C LYS A 247 5.53 -12.83 -19.11
N LYS A 248 4.49 -13.07 -18.32
CA LYS A 248 3.10 -12.71 -18.68
C LYS A 248 2.86 -11.21 -18.63
N LEU A 249 3.40 -10.53 -17.62
CA LEU A 249 3.31 -9.07 -17.47
C LEU A 249 3.97 -8.30 -18.63
N GLN A 250 5.02 -8.85 -19.24
CA GLN A 250 5.65 -8.27 -20.45
C GLN A 250 4.66 -8.10 -21.61
N TYR A 251 3.69 -9.02 -21.76
CA TYR A 251 2.69 -8.98 -22.83
C TYR A 251 1.38 -8.32 -22.39
N ASN A 252 1.02 -8.43 -21.11
CA ASN A 252 -0.20 -7.87 -20.56
C ASN A 252 0.08 -7.17 -19.21
N PRO A 253 0.25 -5.84 -19.19
CA PRO A 253 0.48 -5.08 -17.97
C PRO A 253 -0.69 -5.08 -16.96
N PHE A 254 -1.85 -5.66 -17.31
CA PHE A 254 -2.99 -5.85 -16.41
C PHE A 254 -3.18 -7.32 -16.01
N TYR A 255 -2.20 -8.20 -16.26
CA TYR A 255 -2.31 -9.64 -16.02
C TYR A 255 -2.64 -10.02 -14.56
N LEU A 256 -2.19 -9.20 -13.60
CA LEU A 256 -2.44 -9.39 -12.17
C LEU A 256 -3.54 -8.48 -11.62
N ALA A 257 -4.28 -7.79 -12.50
CA ALA A 257 -5.37 -6.90 -12.15
C ALA A 257 -6.69 -7.37 -12.77
N LYS A 258 -7.81 -6.90 -12.22
CA LYS A 258 -9.15 -7.26 -12.69
C LYS A 258 -9.36 -6.89 -14.17
N GLY A 259 -8.75 -5.79 -14.62
CA GLY A 259 -8.89 -5.29 -15.97
C GLY A 259 -10.32 -4.83 -16.30
N PRO A 260 -10.63 -4.55 -17.58
CA PRO A 260 -9.70 -4.58 -18.73
C PRO A 260 -8.65 -3.47 -18.66
N ALA A 261 -7.64 -3.54 -19.53
CA ALA A 261 -6.69 -2.44 -19.69
C ALA A 261 -7.40 -1.14 -20.06
N CYS A 262 -6.94 -0.02 -19.51
CA CYS A 262 -7.56 1.29 -19.74
C CYS A 262 -6.52 2.43 -19.74
N ASN A 263 -6.90 3.59 -20.29
CA ASN A 263 -6.12 4.81 -20.16
C ASN A 263 -6.29 5.38 -18.73
N VAL A 264 -5.37 4.98 -17.86
CA VAL A 264 -5.39 5.33 -16.42
C VAL A 264 -5.36 6.84 -16.21
N ILE A 265 -4.53 7.57 -16.97
CA ILE A 265 -4.37 9.02 -16.83
C ILE A 265 -5.67 9.74 -17.21
N GLU A 266 -6.30 9.38 -18.32
CA GLU A 266 -7.59 9.98 -18.70
C GLU A 266 -8.69 9.69 -17.68
N LYS A 267 -8.72 8.48 -17.13
CA LYS A 267 -9.73 8.08 -16.15
C LYS A 267 -9.56 8.85 -14.84
N GLU A 268 -8.35 8.93 -14.33
CA GLU A 268 -8.03 9.68 -13.11
C GLU A 268 -8.23 11.19 -13.31
N LYS A 269 -7.90 11.74 -14.49
CA LYS A 269 -8.17 13.15 -14.82
C LYS A 269 -9.65 13.50 -14.73
N ARG A 270 -10.54 12.64 -15.24
CA ARG A 270 -12.00 12.82 -15.12
C ARG A 270 -12.47 12.70 -13.68
N ARG A 271 -11.94 11.72 -12.93
CA ARG A 271 -12.35 11.46 -11.55
C ARG A 271 -11.94 12.59 -10.60
N VAL A 272 -10.66 12.97 -10.65
CA VAL A 272 -10.07 14.03 -9.81
C VAL A 272 -10.49 15.43 -10.29
N LYS A 273 -11.08 15.54 -11.50
CA LYS A 273 -11.57 16.79 -12.11
C LYS A 273 -10.51 17.87 -12.25
N TYR A 274 -9.28 17.46 -12.58
CA TYR A 274 -8.20 18.42 -12.73
C TYR A 274 -8.09 19.01 -14.13
N LYS A 275 -7.69 20.27 -14.20
CA LYS A 275 -7.36 20.96 -15.46
C LYS A 275 -5.85 21.10 -15.62
N ASP A 276 -5.39 20.97 -16.85
CA ASP A 276 -3.99 21.19 -17.16
C ASP A 276 -3.67 22.68 -17.13
N ILE A 277 -2.39 23.00 -16.87
CA ILE A 277 -1.90 24.37 -16.86
C ILE A 277 -1.12 24.63 -18.13
N GLU A 278 -1.35 25.78 -18.76
CA GLU A 278 -0.45 26.33 -19.76
C GLU A 278 0.68 27.12 -19.10
N LEU A 279 1.92 26.79 -19.48
CA LEU A 279 3.15 27.33 -18.91
C LEU A 279 3.91 28.14 -19.98
N ASN A 280 3.40 29.33 -20.29
CA ASN A 280 4.05 30.26 -21.20
C ASN A 280 5.18 31.04 -20.50
N GLY A 281 6.26 31.35 -21.21
CA GLY A 281 7.36 32.19 -20.69
C GLY A 281 8.36 31.46 -19.77
N PHE A 282 8.47 30.14 -19.93
CA PHE A 282 9.52 29.27 -19.39
C PHE A 282 10.47 28.86 -20.51
N ASP A 283 11.71 28.56 -20.16
CA ASP A 283 12.75 28.17 -21.11
C ASP A 283 12.54 26.74 -21.61
N GLU A 284 12.01 25.87 -20.73
CA GLU A 284 11.72 24.47 -21.02
C GLU A 284 10.51 24.02 -20.20
N VAL A 285 9.69 23.13 -20.78
CA VAL A 285 8.55 22.50 -20.10
C VAL A 285 8.49 21.03 -20.51
N PHE A 286 8.43 20.13 -19.52
CA PHE A 286 8.22 18.70 -19.73
C PHE A 286 7.22 18.13 -18.73
N GLU A 287 6.81 16.88 -18.93
CA GLU A 287 5.80 16.19 -18.13
C GLU A 287 6.40 14.98 -17.43
N MET A 288 6.01 14.77 -16.17
CA MET A 288 6.37 13.61 -15.38
C MET A 288 5.14 12.94 -14.80
N GLN A 289 5.13 11.62 -14.70
CA GLN A 289 4.01 10.91 -14.10
C GLN A 289 4.13 10.90 -12.57
N THR A 290 2.98 11.01 -11.89
CA THR A 290 2.91 10.73 -10.44
C THR A 290 3.54 9.38 -10.13
N GLY A 291 4.38 9.33 -9.09
CA GLY A 291 5.10 8.14 -8.65
C GLY A 291 6.46 7.94 -9.31
N GLU A 292 6.84 8.75 -10.29
CA GLU A 292 8.19 8.75 -10.84
C GLU A 292 9.15 9.57 -9.95
N TRP A 293 10.44 9.26 -10.04
CA TRP A 293 11.49 9.98 -9.35
C TRP A 293 12.23 10.93 -10.31
N LEU A 294 12.49 12.15 -9.84
CA LEU A 294 13.44 13.09 -10.43
C LEU A 294 14.46 13.46 -9.36
N GLY A 295 15.62 12.77 -9.39
CA GLY A 295 16.55 12.80 -8.27
C GLY A 295 15.85 12.41 -6.97
N ASN A 296 15.92 13.28 -5.96
CA ASN A 296 15.26 13.09 -4.67
C ASN A 296 13.78 13.54 -4.61
N PHE A 297 13.19 13.92 -5.75
CA PHE A 297 11.79 14.34 -5.83
C PHE A 297 10.90 13.21 -6.36
N LEU A 298 10.10 12.61 -5.47
CA LEU A 298 8.98 11.75 -5.88
C LEU A 298 7.82 12.62 -6.36
N VAL A 299 7.43 12.43 -7.62
CA VAL A 299 6.32 13.18 -8.21
C VAL A 299 5.01 12.86 -7.47
N PRO A 300 4.36 13.86 -6.84
CA PRO A 300 3.22 13.64 -5.96
C PRO A 300 1.95 13.31 -6.75
N GLU A 301 0.92 12.85 -6.05
CA GLU A 301 -0.38 12.62 -6.67
C GLU A 301 -1.05 13.92 -7.11
N ARG A 302 -1.82 13.82 -8.19
CA ARG A 302 -2.74 14.89 -8.59
C ARG A 302 -3.84 15.01 -7.57
N TRP A 303 -4.16 16.24 -7.22
CA TRP A 303 -5.11 16.58 -6.18
C TRP A 303 -6.21 17.42 -6.76
N GLY A 304 -7.46 17.06 -6.52
CA GLY A 304 -8.62 17.85 -6.86
C GLY A 304 -9.45 18.13 -5.63
N VAL A 305 -10.07 19.30 -5.57
CA VAL A 305 -11.12 19.61 -4.58
C VAL A 305 -12.41 19.93 -5.29
N SER A 306 -13.47 19.28 -4.83
CA SER A 306 -14.83 19.48 -5.34
C SER A 306 -15.69 20.34 -4.42
N ARG A 307 -15.33 20.44 -3.13
CA ARG A 307 -16.04 21.26 -2.13
C ARG A 307 -15.08 21.69 -1.03
N ALA A 308 -15.16 22.94 -0.60
CA ALA A 308 -14.38 23.48 0.51
C ALA A 308 -15.14 24.64 1.19
N THR A 309 -15.91 24.32 2.21
CA THR A 309 -16.84 25.25 2.86
C THR A 309 -16.73 25.17 4.38
N LEU A 310 -17.13 26.26 5.02
CA LEU A 310 -17.24 26.42 6.46
C LEU A 310 -18.60 27.07 6.74
N SER A 311 -19.37 26.57 7.71
CA SER A 311 -20.67 27.14 8.06
C SER A 311 -20.80 27.33 9.57
N GLU A 312 -21.27 28.50 10.01
CA GLU A 312 -21.56 28.77 11.43
C GLU A 312 -22.90 28.16 11.84
N ASN A 313 -23.86 28.18 10.92
CA ASN A 313 -25.21 27.62 11.06
C ASN A 313 -25.74 27.21 9.68
N GLU A 314 -26.96 26.66 9.61
CA GLU A 314 -27.55 26.16 8.36
C GLU A 314 -27.71 27.24 7.27
N ASN A 315 -27.72 28.53 7.65
CA ASN A 315 -27.96 29.65 6.74
C ASN A 315 -26.70 30.44 6.37
N SER A 316 -25.53 30.14 6.96
CA SER A 316 -24.26 30.81 6.65
C SER A 316 -23.25 29.84 6.06
N CYS A 317 -22.74 30.15 4.86
CA CYS A 317 -21.73 29.32 4.19
C CYS A 317 -20.59 30.21 3.69
N ILE A 318 -19.42 30.01 4.27
CA ILE A 318 -18.16 30.66 3.96
C ILE A 318 -17.33 29.68 3.13
N ASN A 319 -17.09 30.00 1.87
CA ASN A 319 -16.15 29.24 1.06
C ASN A 319 -14.72 29.47 1.57
N ILE A 320 -13.95 28.41 1.70
CA ILE A 320 -12.56 28.44 2.17
C ILE A 320 -11.62 27.94 1.07
N THR A 321 -10.35 28.33 1.15
CA THR A 321 -9.31 27.82 0.23
C THR A 321 -8.53 26.71 0.92
N PRO A 322 -8.63 25.45 0.49
CA PRO A 322 -7.81 24.38 1.05
C PRO A 322 -6.34 24.53 0.67
N MET A 323 -5.48 23.92 1.48
CA MET A 323 -4.06 23.79 1.22
C MET A 323 -3.77 22.86 0.03
N ILE A 324 -2.51 22.86 -0.44
CA ILE A 324 -2.11 22.18 -1.68
C ILE A 324 -2.36 20.65 -1.66
N HIS A 325 -2.49 20.03 -0.48
CA HIS A 325 -2.87 18.62 -0.38
C HIS A 325 -3.84 18.37 0.76
N SER A 326 -4.84 19.25 0.93
CA SER A 326 -5.81 19.08 2.01
C SER A 326 -6.55 17.76 1.89
N LEU A 327 -6.56 16.99 2.98
CA LEU A 327 -7.39 15.80 3.13
C LEU A 327 -8.88 16.16 3.24
N SER A 328 -9.73 15.19 2.92
CA SER A 328 -11.18 15.36 3.09
C SER A 328 -11.54 15.40 4.58
N ILE A 329 -12.49 16.26 4.93
CA ILE A 329 -13.10 16.32 6.27
C ILE A 329 -14.56 16.77 6.16
N GLU A 330 -15.42 16.17 6.96
CA GLU A 330 -16.78 16.65 7.20
C GLU A 330 -17.09 16.49 8.68
N LYS A 331 -17.01 17.60 9.43
CA LYS A 331 -17.07 17.56 10.90
C LYS A 331 -17.50 18.91 11.47
N GLU A 332 -18.19 18.89 12.60
CA GLU A 332 -18.34 20.06 13.47
C GLU A 332 -17.18 20.17 14.45
N LEU A 333 -16.61 21.37 14.55
CA LEU A 333 -15.42 21.66 15.33
C LEU A 333 -15.63 22.89 16.17
N SER A 334 -14.94 22.93 17.32
CA SER A 334 -14.76 24.18 18.06
C SER A 334 -13.88 25.15 17.27
N ILE A 335 -14.00 26.46 17.54
CA ILE A 335 -13.12 27.47 16.97
C ILE A 335 -11.64 27.18 17.29
N LYS A 336 -11.34 26.66 18.49
CA LYS A 336 -9.98 26.28 18.88
C LYS A 336 -9.41 25.18 17.97
N GLU A 337 -10.16 24.11 17.73
CA GLU A 337 -9.75 23.05 16.80
C GLU A 337 -9.62 23.59 15.39
N LEU A 338 -10.61 24.35 14.91
CA LEU A 338 -10.59 24.91 13.57
C LEU A 338 -9.36 25.79 13.31
N LEU A 339 -9.00 26.64 14.28
CA LEU A 339 -7.84 27.52 14.18
C LEU A 339 -6.51 26.75 14.14
N ALA A 340 -6.42 25.59 14.79
CA ALA A 340 -5.23 24.74 14.76
C ALA A 340 -4.88 24.24 13.34
N HIS A 341 -5.86 24.20 12.44
CA HIS A 341 -5.70 23.78 11.05
C HIS A 341 -5.84 24.95 10.05
N SER A 342 -5.85 26.19 10.55
CA SER A 342 -5.98 27.39 9.72
C SER A 342 -4.62 28.09 9.52
N HIS A 343 -4.39 28.63 8.32
CA HIS A 343 -3.14 29.31 7.98
C HIS A 343 -3.39 30.67 7.31
N LYS A 344 -2.46 31.61 7.50
CA LYS A 344 -2.53 32.95 6.87
C LYS A 344 -2.27 32.91 5.36
N GLU A 345 -1.43 31.96 4.93
CA GLU A 345 -0.99 31.82 3.55
C GLU A 345 -1.08 30.36 3.10
N LEU A 346 -1.11 30.16 1.79
CA LEU A 346 -1.11 28.83 1.19
C LEU A 346 0.25 28.15 1.45
N LYS A 347 0.23 26.94 2.00
CA LYS A 347 1.41 26.10 2.22
C LYS A 347 1.26 24.76 1.50
N ASN A 348 2.40 24.16 1.20
CA ASN A 348 2.48 22.80 0.71
C ASN A 348 2.75 21.84 1.88
N PHE A 349 1.84 20.89 2.08
CA PHE A 349 1.93 19.86 3.13
C PHE A 349 2.12 18.46 2.56
N PHE A 350 2.78 18.33 1.40
CA PHE A 350 2.96 17.05 0.74
C PHE A 350 3.53 15.95 1.67
N PHE A 351 4.53 16.28 2.49
CA PHE A 351 5.18 15.34 3.42
C PHE A 351 4.44 15.17 4.76
N ASN A 352 3.38 15.94 5.02
CA ASN A 352 2.64 15.85 6.28
C ASN A 352 1.20 16.31 6.05
N ARG A 353 0.40 15.48 5.39
CA ARG A 353 -0.93 15.87 4.88
C ARG A 353 -1.96 15.98 5.99
N ASP A 354 -2.68 17.09 5.98
CA ASP A 354 -3.79 17.39 6.88
C ASP A 354 -4.95 17.97 6.08
N TRP A 355 -6.11 18.23 6.69
CA TRP A 355 -7.24 18.86 5.99
C TRP A 355 -7.17 20.39 5.89
N GLY A 356 -6.16 21.04 6.50
CA GLY A 356 -6.13 22.48 6.75
C GLY A 356 -6.49 23.44 5.60
N PHE A 357 -6.65 24.72 5.91
CA PHE A 357 -7.14 25.73 4.95
C PHE A 357 -6.56 27.13 5.21
N VAL A 358 -6.65 28.01 4.22
CA VAL A 358 -6.28 29.42 4.34
C VAL A 358 -7.43 30.21 4.95
N LYS A 359 -7.16 30.88 6.06
CA LYS A 359 -8.07 31.79 6.75
C LYS A 359 -7.71 33.23 6.42
N LYS A 360 -8.66 33.98 5.85
CA LYS A 360 -8.51 35.42 5.54
C LYS A 360 -9.43 36.34 6.35
N GLN A 361 -10.49 35.80 6.92
CA GLN A 361 -11.51 36.56 7.66
C GLN A 361 -11.51 36.15 9.14
N GLU A 362 -12.04 37.02 9.99
CA GLU A 362 -12.31 36.65 11.37
C GLU A 362 -13.42 35.59 11.44
N LEU A 363 -13.35 34.76 12.48
CA LEU A 363 -14.26 33.64 12.70
C LEU A 363 -14.87 33.85 14.09
N PRO A 364 -15.95 34.65 14.22
CA PRO A 364 -16.47 35.12 15.50
C PRO A 364 -17.29 34.06 16.26
N ALA A 365 -17.83 33.05 15.57
CA ALA A 365 -18.58 31.97 16.22
C ALA A 365 -17.67 30.99 16.99
N ASP A 366 -18.22 30.34 18.01
CA ASP A 366 -17.50 29.34 18.81
C ASP A 366 -17.40 27.97 18.14
N ARG A 367 -18.26 27.70 17.16
CA ARG A 367 -18.35 26.42 16.46
C ARG A 367 -18.61 26.62 14.98
N TYR A 368 -18.07 25.71 14.19
CA TYR A 368 -18.30 25.65 12.75
C TYR A 368 -18.43 24.22 12.29
N LYS A 369 -19.22 24.02 11.23
CA LYS A 369 -19.18 22.81 10.42
C LYS A 369 -18.25 23.05 9.24
N ILE A 370 -17.19 22.27 9.15
CA ILE A 370 -16.27 22.29 8.00
C ILE A 370 -16.61 21.15 7.04
N SER A 371 -16.51 21.43 5.74
CA SER A 371 -16.60 20.43 4.70
C SER A 371 -15.57 20.67 3.61
N ILE A 372 -14.52 19.82 3.58
CA ILE A 372 -13.56 19.74 2.48
C ILE A 372 -13.71 18.37 1.85
N LYS A 373 -13.97 18.34 0.54
CA LYS A 373 -14.02 17.12 -0.26
C LYS A 373 -12.93 17.16 -1.32
N SER A 374 -11.86 16.42 -1.05
CA SER A 374 -10.70 16.27 -1.92
C SER A 374 -10.55 14.85 -2.43
N GLU A 375 -9.98 14.74 -3.63
CA GLU A 375 -9.62 13.50 -4.28
C GLU A 375 -8.16 13.54 -4.71
N PHE A 376 -7.50 12.38 -4.67
CA PHE A 376 -6.10 12.21 -5.03
C PHE A 376 -5.99 11.08 -6.04
N GLY A 377 -5.11 11.21 -7.03
CA GLY A 377 -5.01 10.20 -8.07
C GLY A 377 -3.71 10.22 -8.87
N LYS A 378 -3.51 9.16 -9.65
CA LYS A 378 -2.42 9.10 -10.63
C LYS A 378 -2.65 10.18 -11.68
N GLY A 379 -1.59 10.81 -12.16
CA GLY A 379 -1.69 11.78 -13.23
C GLY A 379 -0.33 12.27 -13.69
N VAL A 380 -0.32 13.47 -14.27
CA VAL A 380 0.87 14.08 -14.86
C VAL A 380 1.14 15.45 -14.24
N VAL A 381 2.39 15.71 -13.91
CA VAL A 381 2.90 16.96 -13.33
C VAL A 381 3.78 17.64 -14.38
N LYS A 382 3.54 18.93 -14.62
CA LYS A 382 4.39 19.70 -15.55
C LYS A 382 5.58 20.27 -14.81
N ILE A 383 6.78 19.98 -15.26
CA ILE A 383 8.01 20.59 -14.77
C ILE A 383 8.42 21.67 -15.76
N ALA A 384 8.71 22.87 -15.28
CA ALA A 384 9.19 23.95 -16.13
C ALA A 384 10.46 24.58 -15.58
N ARG A 385 11.38 24.94 -16.48
CA ARG A 385 12.65 25.59 -16.17
C ARG A 385 12.60 27.07 -16.49
N LYS A 386 13.14 27.91 -15.60
CA LYS A 386 13.36 29.33 -15.86
C LYS A 386 14.69 29.78 -15.24
N GLY A 387 15.66 30.11 -16.07
CA GLY A 387 17.06 30.24 -15.65
C GLY A 387 17.54 28.93 -15.02
N ASP A 388 18.16 29.00 -13.84
CA ASP A 388 18.72 27.84 -13.14
C ASP A 388 17.72 27.16 -12.19
N ARG A 389 16.42 27.45 -12.34
CA ARG A 389 15.38 26.99 -11.42
C ARG A 389 14.36 26.12 -12.12
N TYR A 390 13.99 25.02 -11.45
CA TYR A 390 12.90 24.15 -11.87
C TYR A 390 11.68 24.31 -10.97
N TYR A 391 10.51 24.24 -11.59
CA TYR A 391 9.22 24.45 -10.97
C TYR A 391 8.28 23.30 -11.34
N ALA A 392 7.77 22.57 -10.35
CA ALA A 392 6.77 21.53 -10.58
C ALA A 392 5.36 22.10 -10.41
N TYR A 393 4.50 21.89 -11.41
CA TYR A 393 3.15 22.44 -11.48
C TYR A 393 2.09 21.35 -11.45
N LEU A 394 1.22 21.45 -10.44
CA LEU A 394 0.11 20.55 -10.17
C LEU A 394 -1.21 21.29 -10.39
N GLU A 395 -1.78 21.45 -11.58
CA GLU A 395 -3.13 22.05 -11.74
C GLU A 395 -3.38 23.55 -11.45
N LYS A 396 -4.44 24.04 -12.12
CA LYS A 396 -4.96 25.41 -12.12
C LYS A 396 -6.16 25.52 -11.17
N LEU A 397 -6.19 26.54 -10.30
CA LEU A 397 -7.31 26.78 -9.38
C LEU A 397 -8.35 27.74 -10.01
N GLU A 398 -9.18 27.26 -10.94
CA GLU A 398 -10.19 28.12 -11.63
C GLU A 398 -11.61 28.08 -11.02
N ASP A 399 -11.96 27.05 -10.26
CA ASP A 399 -13.34 26.90 -9.78
C ASP A 399 -13.53 27.42 -8.33
N ILE A 400 -12.44 27.84 -7.67
CA ILE A 400 -12.46 28.53 -6.36
C ILE A 400 -12.26 30.06 -6.54
N THR A 401 -11.99 30.52 -7.76
CA THR A 401 -11.63 31.93 -8.05
C THR A 401 -12.77 32.94 -7.97
N HIS A 402 -14.03 32.53 -7.79
CA HIS A 402 -15.13 33.49 -7.56
C HIS A 402 -14.94 34.32 -6.26
N LEU A 403 -13.95 33.99 -5.42
CA LEU A 403 -13.61 34.72 -4.19
C LEU A 403 -12.17 35.23 -4.12
N VAL A 404 -11.41 35.19 -5.23
CA VAL A 404 -10.00 35.61 -5.22
C VAL A 404 -9.72 36.51 -6.42
N ASN A 405 -9.86 37.83 -6.24
CA ASN A 405 -9.38 38.94 -7.09
C ASN A 405 -8.68 38.52 -8.40
N GLY A 406 -9.45 38.00 -9.37
CA GLY A 406 -9.06 37.80 -10.77
C GLY A 406 -7.74 37.06 -11.06
N LYS A 407 -7.11 36.35 -10.10
CA LYS A 407 -5.83 35.66 -10.32
C LYS A 407 -5.97 34.17 -10.01
N SER A 408 -5.96 33.36 -11.08
CA SER A 408 -5.78 31.91 -11.00
C SER A 408 -4.49 31.58 -10.26
N LEU A 409 -4.59 31.02 -9.06
CA LEU A 409 -3.44 30.51 -8.32
C LEU A 409 -2.99 29.18 -8.95
N LYS A 410 -1.73 29.10 -9.36
CA LYS A 410 -1.07 27.85 -9.78
C LYS A 410 -0.47 27.19 -8.55
N ARG A 411 -0.61 25.86 -8.41
CA ARG A 411 0.09 25.12 -7.37
C ARG A 411 1.47 24.76 -7.87
N THR A 412 2.49 25.30 -7.20
CA THR A 412 3.87 25.17 -7.61
C THR A 412 4.70 24.63 -6.45
N ILE A 413 5.51 23.61 -6.74
CA ILE A 413 6.58 23.14 -5.86
C ILE A 413 7.89 23.67 -6.42
N TYR A 414 8.67 24.34 -5.58
CA TYR A 414 10.01 24.75 -5.94
C TYR A 414 10.94 23.54 -5.83
N LEU A 415 11.61 23.19 -6.93
CA LEU A 415 12.66 22.20 -6.92
C LEU A 415 13.99 22.96 -6.74
N LYS A 416 14.63 22.81 -5.58
CA LYS A 416 15.94 23.44 -5.35
C LYS A 416 16.96 22.82 -6.32
N SER A 417 17.66 23.65 -7.07
CA SER A 417 18.93 23.30 -7.70
C SER A 417 19.99 23.13 -6.60
N ASN A 418 20.03 21.98 -5.95
CA ASN A 418 21.28 21.56 -5.35
C ASN A 418 21.93 20.59 -6.34
N ASP A 419 23.25 20.62 -6.41
CA ASP A 419 24.10 19.85 -7.35
C ASP A 419 24.03 18.32 -7.19
N ASP A 420 22.99 17.81 -6.52
CA ASP A 420 22.69 16.38 -6.31
C ASP A 420 21.26 16.08 -6.80
N TRP A 421 21.05 16.24 -8.11
CA TRP A 421 19.96 15.57 -8.83
C TRP A 421 20.30 14.11 -9.05
#